data_AF-A0A2S9GPP0-F1
#
_entry.id   AF-A0A2S9GPP0-F1
#
_cell.length_a   1.000
_cell.length_b   1.000
_cell.length_c   1.000
_cell.angle_alpha   90.00
_cell.angle_beta   90.00
_cell.angle_gamma   90.00
#
_symmetry.space_group_name_H-M   'P 1'
#
loop_
_entity.id
_entity.type
_entity.pdbx_description
1 polymer ?
#
loop_
_entity_poly.entity_id
_entity_poly.type
_entity_poly.pdbx_seq_one_letter_code
_entity_poly.pdbx_strand_id
1 'polypeptide(L)' 'NKFQAYEGLTVPLFPNLITQASPYAWVGMSWFDTVEYQMRHMDRLFGEVQRRNATTFEVTPEANAQFRERMSKL' A
#
# COMPACT_ATOMS: atom_id res chain seq x y z
N ASN A 1 -7.19 17.46 -6.24
CA ASN A 1 -7.85 16.91 -5.04
C ASN A 1 -8.47 15.55 -5.32
N LYS A 2 -7.65 14.49 -5.42
CA LYS A 2 -8.13 13.10 -5.44
C LYS A 2 -7.42 12.34 -4.32
N PHE A 3 -8.16 11.53 -3.57
CA PHE A 3 -7.58 10.66 -2.55
C PHE A 3 -6.70 9.60 -3.22
N GLN A 4 -5.63 9.20 -2.53
CA GLN A 4 -4.61 8.26 -3.04
C GLN A 4 -4.09 7.41 -1.90
N ALA A 5 -3.77 6.16 -2.20
CA ALA A 5 -2.98 5.29 -1.35
C ALA A 5 -2.15 4.38 -2.26
N TYR A 6 -0.86 4.24 -1.96
CA TYR A 6 0.01 3.34 -2.68
C TYR A 6 -0.41 1.89 -2.40
N GLU A 7 -0.66 1.12 -3.46
CA GLU A 7 -1.13 -0.27 -3.39
C GLU A 7 -2.36 -0.44 -2.47
N GLY A 8 -3.15 0.63 -2.28
CA GLY A 8 -4.32 0.63 -1.41
C GLY A 8 -4.04 0.45 0.09
N LEU A 9 -2.82 0.71 0.55
CA LEU A 9 -2.41 0.41 1.94
C LEU A 9 -1.74 1.56 2.68
N THR A 10 -0.99 2.43 2.01
CA THR A 10 -0.17 3.45 2.71
C THR A 10 -0.03 4.75 1.92
N VAL A 11 0.42 5.82 2.57
CA VAL A 11 0.60 7.15 1.98
C VAL A 11 1.92 7.79 2.45
N PRO A 12 2.55 8.67 1.66
CA PRO A 12 3.71 9.42 2.11
C PRO A 12 3.38 10.32 3.32
N LEU A 13 4.40 10.65 4.10
CA LEU A 13 4.37 11.48 5.32
C LEU A 13 3.74 10.80 6.56
N PHE A 14 3.37 9.53 6.45
CA PHE A 14 2.81 8.73 7.55
C PHE A 14 3.60 7.42 7.70
N PRO A 15 4.82 7.47 8.25
CA PRO A 15 5.64 6.28 8.44
C PRO A 15 4.93 5.25 9.32
N ASN A 16 5.15 3.97 9.02
CA ASN A 16 4.56 2.83 9.74
C ASN A 16 3.03 2.74 9.73
N LEU A 17 2.34 3.57 8.95
CA LEU A 17 0.88 3.52 8.84
C LEU A 17 0.46 2.59 7.69
N ILE A 18 -0.44 1.66 8.02
CA ILE A 18 -1.17 0.81 7.07
C ILE A 18 -2.66 0.99 7.30
N THR A 19 -3.42 1.18 6.23
CA THR A 19 -4.89 1.24 6.25
C THR A 19 -5.48 0.37 5.14
N GLN A 20 -6.35 -0.57 5.52
CA GLN A 20 -7.06 -1.43 4.57
C GLN A 20 -8.30 -0.74 3.98
N ALA A 21 -8.78 0.34 4.60
CA ALA A 21 -9.94 1.12 4.17
C ALA A 21 -9.46 2.38 3.43
N SER A 22 -8.93 2.21 2.21
CA SER A 22 -8.34 3.30 1.46
C SER A 22 -8.63 3.21 -0.05
N PRO A 23 -8.41 4.30 -0.82
CA PRO A 23 -8.55 4.26 -2.28
C PRO A 23 -7.68 3.16 -2.89
N TYR A 24 -8.19 2.45 -3.90
CA TYR A 24 -7.50 1.33 -4.56
C TYR A 24 -7.31 0.07 -3.70
N ALA A 25 -7.86 0.02 -2.47
CA ALA A 25 -7.74 -1.13 -1.59
C ALA A 25 -8.54 -2.36 -2.05
N TRP A 26 -9.66 -2.17 -2.75
CA TRP A 26 -10.52 -3.26 -3.18
C TRP A 26 -9.97 -3.94 -4.43
N VAL A 27 -9.67 -5.23 -4.31
CA VAL A 27 -9.14 -6.07 -5.39
C VAL A 27 -9.97 -7.34 -5.45
N GLY A 28 -10.76 -7.52 -6.52
CA GLY A 28 -11.49 -8.76 -6.79
C GLY A 28 -13.00 -8.73 -6.55
N MET A 29 -13.58 -9.93 -6.45
CA MET A 29 -15.03 -10.15 -6.42
C MET A 29 -15.58 -10.24 -4.98
N SER A 30 -14.71 -10.51 -3.99
CA SER A 30 -15.07 -10.57 -2.57
C SER A 30 -14.11 -9.78 -1.66
N TRP A 31 -14.57 -9.46 -0.46
CA TRP A 31 -13.75 -8.85 0.60
C TRP A 31 -12.59 -9.76 1.02
N PHE A 32 -12.79 -11.07 1.04
CA PHE A 32 -11.75 -12.02 1.44
C PHE A 32 -10.57 -12.02 0.46
N ASP A 33 -10.83 -11.90 -0.84
CA ASP A 33 -9.78 -11.81 -1.86
C ASP A 33 -8.92 -10.55 -1.63
N THR A 34 -9.57 -9.43 -1.29
CA THR A 34 -8.90 -8.17 -0.96
C THR A 34 -8.01 -8.34 0.28
N VAL A 35 -8.55 -8.94 1.35
CA VAL A 35 -7.78 -9.19 2.58
C VAL A 35 -6.58 -10.09 2.30
N GLU A 36 -6.75 -11.18 1.56
CA GLU A 36 -5.66 -12.10 1.24
C GLU A 36 -4.53 -11.39 0.47
N TYR A 37 -4.88 -10.60 -0.55
CA TYR A 37 -3.89 -9.82 -1.29
C TYR A 37 -3.13 -8.85 -0.38
N GLN A 38 -3.84 -8.13 0.48
CA GLN A 38 -3.23 -7.18 1.41
C GLN A 38 -2.30 -7.89 2.42
N MET A 39 -2.69 -9.06 2.93
CA MET A 39 -1.83 -9.85 3.83
C MET A 39 -0.53 -10.29 3.14
N ARG A 40 -0.60 -10.72 1.87
CA ARG A 40 0.61 -11.05 1.09
C ARG A 40 1.52 -9.84 0.88
N HIS A 41 0.94 -8.65 0.70
CA HIS A 41 1.71 -7.41 0.59
C HIS A 41 2.40 -7.07 1.92
N MET A 42 1.68 -7.19 3.03
CA MET A 42 2.20 -6.95 4.38
C MET A 42 3.31 -7.94 4.75
N ASP A 43 3.17 -9.22 4.40
CA ASP A 43 4.20 -10.25 4.64
C ASP A 43 5.52 -9.89 3.96
N ARG A 44 5.46 -9.48 2.67
CA ARG A 44 6.65 -9.02 1.93
C ARG A 44 7.28 -7.77 2.56
N LEU A 45 6.45 -6.80 2.96
CA LEU A 45 6.92 -5.56 3.58
C LEU A 45 7.62 -5.83 4.91
N PHE A 46 6.97 -6.56 5.82
CA PHE A 46 7.53 -6.82 7.15
C PHE A 46 8.72 -7.77 7.10
N GLY A 47 8.72 -8.73 6.17
CA GLY A 47 9.90 -9.55 5.90
C GLY A 47 11.12 -8.70 5.53
N GLU A 48 10.93 -7.67 4.69
CA GLU A 48 12.02 -6.77 4.29
C GLU A 48 12.45 -5.83 5.42
N VAL A 49 11.51 -5.31 6.21
CA VAL A 49 11.80 -4.51 7.41
C VAL A 49 12.67 -5.30 8.39
N GLN A 50 12.29 -6.55 8.68
CA GLN A 50 13.08 -7.45 9.53
C GLN A 50 14.45 -7.75 8.93
N ARG A 51 14.51 -8.10 7.64
CA ARG A 51 15.77 -8.42 6.94
C ARG A 51 16.77 -7.26 6.97
N ARG A 52 16.29 -6.03 6.90
CA ARG A 52 17.12 -4.81 6.98
C ARG A 52 17.41 -4.33 8.39
N ASN A 53 16.85 -5.00 9.41
CA ASN A 53 16.84 -4.53 10.80
C ASN A 53 16.32 -3.09 10.91
N ALA A 54 15.31 -2.76 10.10
CA ALA A 54 14.68 -1.45 10.08
C ALA A 54 13.55 -1.39 11.11
N THR A 55 13.27 -0.19 11.61
CA THR A 55 12.13 0.08 12.52
C THR A 55 11.02 0.88 11.84
N THR A 56 11.28 1.34 10.61
CA THR A 56 10.39 2.24 9.89
C THR A 56 10.30 1.85 8.42
N PHE A 57 9.09 1.91 7.87
CA PHE A 57 8.83 1.93 6.43
C PHE A 57 7.97 3.12 6.05
N GLU A 58 8.16 3.61 4.84
CA GLU A 58 7.37 4.67 4.25
C GLU A 58 7.43 4.56 2.72
N VAL A 59 6.29 4.78 2.06
CA VAL A 59 6.27 4.90 0.59
C VAL A 59 6.83 6.27 0.18
N THR A 60 7.70 6.30 -0.83
CA THR A 60 8.23 7.58 -1.32
C THR A 60 7.16 8.37 -2.08
N PRO A 61 7.23 9.72 -2.08
CA PRO A 61 6.32 10.55 -2.87
C PRO A 61 6.30 10.18 -4.36
N GLU A 62 7.45 9.82 -4.92
CA GLU A 62 7.62 9.44 -6.32
C GLU A 62 6.90 8.13 -6.64
N ALA A 63 7.08 7.11 -5.80
CA ALA A 63 6.43 5.81 -5.98
C ALA A 63 4.91 5.94 -5.89
N ASN A 64 4.43 6.71 -4.92
CA ASN A 64 3.00 6.99 -4.77
C ASN A 64 2.43 7.77 -5.98
N ALA A 65 3.17 8.75 -6.51
CA ALA A 65 2.75 9.50 -7.69
C ALA A 65 2.68 8.62 -8.96
N GLN A 66 3.67 7.76 -9.17
CA GLN A 66 3.70 6.81 -10.28
C GLN A 66 2.55 5.81 -10.21
N PHE A 67 2.28 5.26 -9.02
CA PHE A 67 1.16 4.36 -8.80
C PHE A 67 -0.17 5.06 -9.09
N ARG A 68 -0.38 6.26 -8.57
CA ARG A 68 -1.59 7.06 -8.85
C ARG A 68 -1.78 7.30 -10.34
N GLU A 69 -0.71 7.65 -11.07
CA GLU A 69 -0.79 7.86 -12.51
C GLU A 69 -1.19 6.57 -13.24
N ARG A 70 -0.60 5.43 -12.88
CA ARG A 70 -0.96 4.12 -13.41
C ARG A 70 -2.45 3.82 -13.17
N MET A 71 -2.93 4.00 -11.95
CA MET A 71 -4.33 3.75 -11.61
C MET A 71 -5.31 4.72 -12.29
N SER A 72 -4.87 5.92 -12.66
CA SER A 72 -5.73 6.87 -13.38
C SER A 72 -5.95 6.55 -14.86
N LYS A 73 -5.14 5.63 -15.41
CA LYS A 73 -5.20 5.18 -16.80
C LYS A 73 -5.91 3.83 -16.98
N LEU A 74 -6.26 3.16 -15.88
CA LEU A 74 -7.03 1.92 -15.82
C LEU A 74 -8.51 2.26 -15.61
#